data_AF-A0AA97M8U2-F1
#
_entry.id   AF-A0AA97M8U2-F1
#
_cell.length_a   1.000
_cell.length_b   1.000
_cell.length_c   1.000
_cell.angle_alpha   90.00
_cell.angle_beta   90.00
_cell.angle_gamma   90.00
#
_symmetry.space_group_name_H-M   'P 1'
#
loop_
_entity.id
_entity.type
_entity.pdbx_description
1 polymer ?
#
loop_
_entity_poly.entity_id
_entity_poly.type
_entity_poly.pdbx_seq_one_letter_code
_entity_poly.pdbx_strand_id
1 'polypeptide(L)'
;MSQKQLKEAFISNLNGTSLLEISVGLTLPPLCLLCRGLLLILHYLHYGKPVSSRKYSLLLDFLVLVSPLLFSCTVLSPIIFFMPVILAAFCTGIFSRIYSQRKRETRVPFGQMVKEFQKTYLDPEHIPAITVFRVYVNVLTSISILAVDFPQYPRRYAKAETYGTGVMDLGVGAFIFGNALVCPELRQKSCVTQPKFSNLARQSFSVWPLVSLGLGRLLSVKSVEYHEHTSEYGVHWNFFFTLAFVRLAASLLLAIFPKHKSWLMALALAGLYQLLLSTTSLKVFILHGSAGTDSRVGFLDANREGLLSLCGYLAIYLASVQVGLWLLKRRDSVRGWVEALRGLALTVLLLFLSLHACRACAEPVSRRMANLPFCLWVLAHCLLLFIFFVLTDLTLVFTKLLVKGSSVPCCWKVGEPPDSSEKHGTEAVPVGRGEKLSHACLISAINKNQLLFFLLANVMTGAVNILIDTIHSKAAFTLCILHSYMFLNCLIMYILHAKNIVLKFW
;
A
#
# COMPACT_ATOMS: atom_id res chain seq x y z
N MET A 1 0.40 -17.40 34.92
CA MET A 1 0.85 -17.35 33.51
C MET A 1 2.11 -16.51 33.44
N SER A 2 3.10 -16.89 32.63
CA SER A 2 4.22 -15.98 32.37
C SER A 2 3.75 -14.77 31.56
N GLN A 3 4.43 -13.62 31.69
CA GLN A 3 4.12 -12.41 30.90
C GLN A 3 4.14 -12.70 29.38
N LYS A 4 4.88 -13.73 28.95
CA LYS A 4 4.94 -14.22 27.57
C LYS A 4 3.63 -14.90 27.13
N GLN A 5 3.14 -15.86 27.93
CA GLN A 5 1.86 -16.55 27.64
C GLN A 5 0.68 -15.58 27.60
N LEU A 6 0.74 -14.51 28.42
CA LEU A 6 -0.30 -13.49 28.44
C LEU A 6 -0.29 -12.63 27.16
N LYS A 7 0.89 -12.34 26.58
CA LYS A 7 1.02 -11.67 25.27
C LYS A 7 0.49 -12.54 24.13
N GLU A 8 0.79 -13.84 24.15
CA GLU A 8 0.30 -14.78 23.13
C GLU A 8 -1.21 -14.93 23.18
N ALA A 9 -1.77 -15.18 24.37
CA ALA A 9 -3.20 -15.26 24.57
C ALA A 9 -3.92 -13.95 24.15
N PHE A 10 -3.25 -12.81 24.28
CA PHE A 10 -3.78 -11.50 23.91
C PHE A 10 -3.90 -11.28 22.39
N ILE A 11 -3.17 -12.04 21.57
CA ILE A 11 -3.13 -11.90 20.09
C ILE A 11 -3.76 -13.12 19.39
N SER A 12 -4.13 -14.16 20.14
CA SER A 12 -4.71 -15.41 19.62
C SER A 12 -6.24 -15.45 19.54
N ASN A 13 -6.76 -16.42 18.78
CA ASN A 13 -8.16 -16.76 18.54
C ASN A 13 -9.03 -15.62 17.97
N LEU A 14 -8.49 -14.86 17.01
CA LEU A 14 -9.16 -13.71 16.42
C LEU A 14 -9.82 -14.05 15.07
N ASN A 15 -11.05 -13.57 14.86
CA ASN A 15 -11.87 -13.81 13.65
C ASN A 15 -11.95 -12.59 12.70
N GLY A 16 -11.17 -11.55 12.97
CA GLY A 16 -11.14 -10.31 12.17
C GLY A 16 -12.40 -9.45 12.31
N THR A 17 -12.67 -8.64 11.29
CA THR A 17 -13.84 -7.74 11.18
C THR A 17 -14.60 -7.93 9.86
N SER A 18 -15.71 -7.20 9.69
CA SER A 18 -16.52 -7.18 8.47
C SER A 18 -15.80 -6.52 7.29
N LEU A 19 -16.11 -7.00 6.08
CA LEU A 19 -15.62 -6.42 4.82
C LEU A 19 -15.98 -4.94 4.66
N LEU A 20 -17.17 -4.55 5.14
CA LEU A 20 -17.65 -3.18 5.07
C LEU A 20 -16.77 -2.24 5.90
N GLU A 21 -16.44 -2.65 7.13
CA GLU A 21 -15.59 -1.84 8.01
C GLU A 21 -14.21 -1.60 7.39
N ILE A 22 -13.61 -2.62 6.77
CA ILE A 22 -12.33 -2.49 6.06
C ILE A 22 -12.48 -1.54 4.87
N SER A 23 -13.52 -1.72 4.05
CA SER A 23 -13.79 -0.85 2.90
C SER A 23 -13.94 0.61 3.30
N VAL A 24 -14.63 0.88 4.40
CA VAL A 24 -14.80 2.22 4.98
C VAL A 24 -13.47 2.76 5.49
N GLY A 25 -12.70 1.97 6.24
CA GLY A 25 -11.37 2.36 6.74
C GLY A 25 -10.39 2.72 5.62
N LEU A 26 -10.44 2.03 4.48
CA LEU A 26 -9.60 2.31 3.30
C LEU A 26 -9.89 3.65 2.62
N THR A 27 -11.00 4.31 2.92
CA THR A 27 -11.28 5.67 2.40
C THR A 27 -10.52 6.75 3.16
N LEU A 28 -10.03 6.48 4.37
CA LEU A 28 -9.36 7.48 5.21
C LEU A 28 -8.02 7.98 4.62
N PRO A 29 -7.10 7.13 4.14
CA PRO A 29 -5.83 7.61 3.60
C PRO A 29 -5.97 8.53 2.37
N PRO A 30 -6.82 8.22 1.37
CA PRO A 30 -7.13 9.16 0.28
C PRO A 30 -7.71 10.49 0.78
N LEU A 31 -8.63 10.47 1.75
CA LEU A 31 -9.20 11.69 2.32
C LEU A 31 -8.17 12.53 3.08
N CYS A 32 -7.23 11.90 3.79
CA CYS A 32 -6.10 12.59 4.43
C CYS A 32 -5.20 13.28 3.40
N LEU A 33 -4.94 12.62 2.27
CA LEU A 33 -4.20 13.21 1.15
C LEU A 33 -4.94 14.40 0.53
N LEU A 34 -6.25 14.25 0.32
CA LEU A 34 -7.11 15.32 -0.20
C LEU A 34 -7.06 16.54 0.73
N CYS A 35 -7.27 16.31 2.03
CA CYS A 35 -7.24 17.35 3.06
C CYS A 35 -5.91 18.12 3.03
N ARG A 36 -4.78 17.40 3.02
CA ARG A 36 -3.45 18.01 2.93
C ARG A 36 -3.29 18.85 1.66
N GLY A 37 -3.68 18.31 0.49
CA GLY A 37 -3.57 19.03 -0.78
C GLY A 37 -4.42 20.30 -0.81
N LEU A 38 -5.67 20.23 -0.31
CA LEU A 38 -6.57 21.38 -0.20
C LEU A 38 -6.05 22.45 0.76
N LEU A 39 -5.48 22.05 1.91
CA LEU A 39 -4.86 22.98 2.86
C LEU A 39 -3.66 23.72 2.25
N LEU A 40 -2.82 23.03 1.46
CA LEU A 40 -1.70 23.65 0.76
C LEU A 40 -2.17 24.67 -0.30
N ILE A 41 -3.23 24.35 -1.04
CA ILE A 41 -3.82 25.26 -2.02
C ILE A 41 -4.45 26.47 -1.32
N LEU A 42 -5.19 26.26 -0.23
CA LEU A 42 -5.77 27.35 0.56
C LEU A 42 -4.68 28.27 1.15
N HIS A 43 -3.58 27.69 1.64
CA HIS A 43 -2.45 28.47 2.14
C HIS A 43 -1.82 29.33 1.04
N TYR A 44 -1.60 28.75 -0.14
CA TYR A 44 -1.09 29.50 -1.28
C TYR A 44 -2.02 30.64 -1.70
N LEU A 45 -3.34 30.40 -1.69
CA LEU A 45 -4.34 31.41 -2.02
C LEU A 45 -4.34 32.59 -1.03
N HIS A 46 -4.10 32.34 0.26
CA HIS A 46 -4.06 33.39 1.28
C HIS A 46 -2.73 34.16 1.35
N TYR A 47 -1.59 33.48 1.21
CA TYR A 47 -0.27 34.09 1.42
C TYR A 47 0.52 34.35 0.12
N GLY A 48 0.04 33.86 -1.03
CA GLY A 48 0.69 34.01 -2.34
C GLY A 48 2.02 33.25 -2.48
N LYS A 49 2.44 32.50 -1.47
CA LYS A 49 3.71 31.76 -1.44
C LYS A 49 3.49 30.33 -0.97
N PRO A 50 4.22 29.34 -1.53
CA PRO A 50 4.19 27.97 -1.01
C PRO A 50 4.84 27.90 0.37
N VAL A 51 4.49 26.88 1.14
CA VAL A 51 5.10 26.60 2.45
C VAL A 51 6.61 26.37 2.27
N SER A 52 7.42 27.38 2.62
CA SER A 52 8.88 27.35 2.40
C SER A 52 9.61 26.59 3.50
N SER A 53 9.11 26.63 4.74
CA SER A 53 9.80 26.03 5.88
C SER A 53 9.63 24.52 5.93
N ARG A 54 10.76 23.81 5.89
CA ARG A 54 10.83 22.35 5.96
C ARG A 54 10.25 21.78 7.25
N LYS A 55 10.36 22.49 8.38
CA LYS A 55 9.84 22.04 9.68
C LYS A 55 8.31 22.05 9.68
N TYR A 56 7.72 23.15 9.24
CA TYR A 56 6.27 23.29 9.13
C TYR A 56 5.68 22.31 8.10
N SER A 57 6.36 22.07 6.97
CA SER A 57 5.95 21.05 5.99
C SER A 57 5.90 19.65 6.61
N LEU A 58 6.94 19.25 7.37
CA LEU A 58 6.97 17.95 8.04
C LEU A 58 5.88 17.83 9.10
N LEU A 59 5.70 18.85 9.94
CA LEU A 59 4.67 18.85 10.99
C LEU A 59 3.26 18.78 10.38
N LEU A 60 2.99 19.56 9.33
CA LEU A 60 1.72 19.50 8.60
C LEU A 60 1.50 18.12 7.99
N ASP A 61 2.50 17.59 7.28
CA ASP A 61 2.42 16.26 6.67
C ASP A 61 2.18 15.18 7.73
N PHE A 62 2.84 15.23 8.88
CA PHE A 62 2.63 14.27 9.97
C PHE A 62 1.23 14.39 10.60
N LEU A 63 0.80 15.60 10.93
CA LEU A 63 -0.49 15.85 11.57
C LEU A 63 -1.68 15.54 10.66
N VAL A 64 -1.55 15.69 9.34
CA VAL A 64 -2.66 15.47 8.41
C VAL A 64 -2.61 14.09 7.76
N LEU A 65 -1.43 13.54 7.44
CA LEU A 65 -1.31 12.26 6.74
C LEU A 65 -1.17 11.04 7.66
N VAL A 66 -0.60 11.21 8.85
CA VAL A 66 -0.24 10.08 9.74
C VAL A 66 -1.11 10.04 10.99
N SER A 67 -1.24 11.16 11.69
CA SER A 67 -1.97 11.22 12.97
C SER A 67 -3.44 10.76 12.87
N PRO A 68 -4.24 11.16 11.85
CA PRO A 68 -5.64 10.71 11.76
C PRO A 68 -5.76 9.20 11.55
N LEU A 69 -4.82 8.59 10.82
CA LEU A 69 -4.76 7.14 10.63
C LEU A 69 -4.37 6.41 11.92
N LEU A 70 -3.47 6.97 12.71
CA LEU A 70 -3.11 6.41 14.01
C LEU A 70 -4.31 6.42 14.97
N PHE A 71 -5.02 7.55 15.04
CA PHE A 71 -6.23 7.64 15.85
C PHE A 71 -7.33 6.68 15.38
N SER A 72 -7.55 6.53 14.07
CA SER A 72 -8.58 5.63 13.53
C SER A 72 -8.26 4.15 13.77
N CYS A 73 -6.98 3.78 13.78
CA CYS A 73 -6.51 2.44 14.13
C CYS A 73 -6.52 2.16 15.65
N THR A 74 -6.75 3.17 16.50
CA THR A 74 -6.70 3.04 17.96
C THR A 74 -7.99 3.53 18.62
N VAL A 75 -7.96 4.69 19.28
CA VAL A 75 -9.05 5.18 20.15
C VAL A 75 -10.32 5.53 19.36
N LEU A 76 -10.20 5.93 18.09
CA LEU A 76 -11.34 6.32 17.25
C LEU A 76 -11.92 5.16 16.43
N SER A 77 -11.43 3.93 16.62
CA SER A 77 -11.96 2.77 15.91
C SER A 77 -13.46 2.49 16.13
N PRO A 78 -14.08 2.77 17.31
CA PRO A 78 -15.51 2.50 17.49
C PRO A 78 -16.40 3.35 16.57
N ILE A 79 -15.91 4.52 16.17
CA ILE A 79 -16.62 5.48 15.31
C ILE A 79 -16.06 5.54 13.89
N ILE A 80 -15.41 4.45 13.44
CA ILE A 80 -14.76 4.38 12.12
C ILE A 80 -15.72 4.68 10.96
N PHE A 81 -17.02 4.37 11.09
CA PHE A 81 -18.03 4.66 10.07
C PHE A 81 -18.29 6.16 9.87
N PHE A 82 -18.14 6.97 10.92
CA PHE A 82 -18.35 8.41 10.87
C PHE A 82 -17.10 9.18 10.41
N MET A 83 -15.90 8.62 10.66
CA MET A 83 -14.63 9.30 10.39
C MET A 83 -14.45 9.75 8.93
N PRO A 84 -14.68 8.91 7.91
CA PRO A 84 -14.61 9.34 6.51
C PRO A 84 -15.62 10.45 6.17
N VAL A 85 -16.83 10.38 6.73
CA VAL A 85 -17.87 11.39 6.48
C VAL A 85 -17.46 12.75 7.04
N ILE A 86 -16.94 12.77 8.28
CA ILE A 86 -16.43 13.98 8.93
C ILE A 86 -15.28 14.59 8.11
N LEU A 87 -14.31 13.77 7.71
CA LEU A 87 -13.15 14.24 6.96
C LEU A 87 -13.53 14.69 5.52
N ALA A 88 -14.47 14.01 4.88
CA ALA A 88 -15.02 14.41 3.59
C ALA A 88 -15.76 15.75 3.70
N ALA A 89 -16.62 15.93 4.71
CA ALA A 89 -17.30 17.20 4.96
C ALA A 89 -16.31 18.35 5.19
N PHE A 90 -15.24 18.10 5.94
CA PHE A 90 -14.15 19.08 6.14
C PHE A 90 -13.45 19.44 4.82
N CYS A 91 -13.11 18.45 3.99
CA CYS A 91 -12.53 18.67 2.67
C CYS A 91 -13.47 19.47 1.75
N THR A 92 -14.76 19.13 1.73
CA THR A 92 -15.78 19.86 0.97
C THR A 92 -15.92 21.31 1.44
N GLY A 93 -15.81 21.57 2.75
CA GLY A 93 -15.80 22.92 3.32
C GLY A 93 -14.59 23.75 2.88
N ILE A 94 -13.39 23.16 2.83
CA ILE A 94 -12.19 23.84 2.31
C ILE A 94 -12.34 24.11 0.81
N PHE A 95 -12.77 23.10 0.06
CA PHE A 95 -12.96 23.21 -1.38
C PHE A 95 -13.99 24.28 -1.75
N SER A 96 -15.12 24.34 -1.04
CA SER A 96 -16.17 25.35 -1.27
C SER A 96 -15.65 26.76 -0.99
N ARG A 97 -14.81 26.95 0.04
CA ARG A 97 -14.12 28.23 0.29
C ARG A 97 -13.21 28.62 -0.87
N ILE A 98 -12.33 27.73 -1.32
CA ILE A 98 -11.43 27.96 -2.47
C ILE A 98 -12.26 28.35 -3.72
N TYR A 99 -13.32 27.58 -3.99
CA TYR A 99 -14.20 27.84 -5.13
C TYR A 99 -14.91 29.19 -5.03
N SER A 100 -15.44 29.55 -3.85
CA SER A 100 -16.14 30.83 -3.63
C SER A 100 -15.22 32.05 -3.80
N GLN A 101 -13.98 31.96 -3.32
CA GLN A 101 -12.98 33.02 -3.48
C GLN A 101 -12.60 33.19 -4.95
N ARG A 102 -12.44 32.08 -5.68
CA ARG A 102 -12.15 32.13 -7.12
C ARG A 102 -13.31 32.65 -7.97
N LYS A 103 -14.55 32.27 -7.64
CA LYS A 103 -15.76 32.76 -8.32
C LYS A 103 -15.88 34.28 -8.22
N ARG A 104 -15.38 34.88 -7.13
CA ARG A 104 -15.31 36.34 -6.97
C ARG A 104 -14.32 36.99 -7.94
N GLU A 105 -13.22 36.31 -8.25
CA GLU A 105 -12.16 36.80 -9.17
C GLU A 105 -12.48 36.55 -10.65
N THR A 106 -13.10 35.41 -10.98
CA THR A 106 -13.32 34.98 -12.37
C THR A 106 -14.75 34.48 -12.58
N ARG A 107 -15.51 35.13 -13.45
CA ARG A 107 -16.93 34.82 -13.75
C ARG A 107 -17.10 33.72 -14.80
N VAL A 108 -16.24 32.69 -14.78
CA VAL A 108 -16.33 31.59 -15.77
C VAL A 108 -17.42 30.59 -15.32
N PRO A 109 -18.33 30.16 -16.19
CA PRO A 109 -19.35 29.18 -15.84
C PRO A 109 -18.73 27.80 -15.54
N PHE A 110 -19.27 27.09 -14.53
CA PHE A 110 -18.75 25.80 -14.07
C PHE A 110 -18.69 24.74 -15.18
N GLY A 111 -19.68 24.70 -16.07
CA GLY A 111 -19.71 23.74 -17.17
C GLY A 111 -18.54 23.89 -18.16
N GLN A 112 -18.08 25.12 -18.40
CA GLN A 112 -16.91 25.37 -19.26
C GLN A 112 -15.62 24.89 -18.57
N MET A 113 -15.50 25.14 -17.27
CA MET A 113 -14.36 24.70 -16.47
C MET A 113 -14.24 23.17 -16.42
N VAL A 114 -15.35 22.45 -16.30
CA VAL A 114 -15.33 20.97 -16.36
C VAL A 114 -14.90 20.49 -17.76
N LYS A 115 -15.32 21.15 -18.84
CA LYS A 115 -14.88 20.82 -20.20
C LYS A 115 -13.37 21.06 -20.39
N GLU A 116 -12.84 22.15 -19.86
CA GLU A 116 -11.38 22.44 -19.87
C GLU A 116 -10.61 21.42 -19.03
N PHE A 117 -11.12 21.08 -17.84
CA PHE A 117 -10.54 20.04 -16.99
C PHE A 117 -10.45 18.69 -17.70
N GLN A 118 -11.53 18.25 -18.37
CA GLN A 118 -11.55 16.97 -19.09
C GLN A 118 -10.50 16.89 -20.22
N LYS A 119 -10.17 18.03 -20.84
CA LYS A 119 -9.16 18.15 -21.90
C LYS A 119 -7.74 18.38 -21.37
N THR A 120 -7.57 18.57 -20.07
CA THR A 120 -6.27 18.88 -19.48
C THR A 120 -5.29 17.72 -19.70
N TYR A 121 -4.11 18.06 -20.21
CA TYR A 121 -3.04 17.09 -20.46
C TYR A 121 -2.34 16.71 -19.16
N LEU A 122 -2.23 15.41 -18.94
CA LEU A 122 -1.63 14.78 -17.78
C LEU A 122 -0.37 14.04 -18.20
N ASP A 123 0.73 14.24 -17.46
CA ASP A 123 2.00 13.53 -17.67
C ASP A 123 1.79 12.00 -17.70
N PRO A 124 1.95 11.32 -18.85
CA PRO A 124 1.66 9.89 -18.96
C PRO A 124 2.74 8.99 -18.33
N GLU A 125 3.93 9.51 -17.99
CA GLU A 125 5.05 8.69 -17.51
C GLU A 125 5.00 8.43 -16.00
N HIS A 126 4.39 9.35 -15.24
CA HIS A 126 4.32 9.27 -13.79
C HIS A 126 2.87 9.22 -13.30
N ILE A 127 2.47 8.09 -12.72
CA ILE A 127 1.16 7.92 -12.08
C ILE A 127 1.33 8.11 -10.55
N PRO A 128 0.92 9.27 -9.98
CA PRO A 128 1.15 9.56 -8.56
C PRO A 128 0.44 8.59 -7.63
N ALA A 129 -0.74 8.10 -8.03
CA ALA A 129 -1.54 7.14 -7.27
C ALA A 129 -0.78 5.85 -6.93
N ILE A 130 0.10 5.35 -7.83
CA ILE A 130 0.93 4.16 -7.56
C ILE A 130 1.93 4.45 -6.43
N THR A 131 2.55 5.63 -6.46
CA THR A 131 3.50 6.07 -5.45
C THR A 131 2.83 6.21 -4.09
N VAL A 132 1.71 6.93 -4.06
CA VAL A 132 0.91 7.18 -2.86
C VAL A 132 0.38 5.88 -2.26
N PHE A 133 -0.14 4.97 -3.09
CA PHE A 133 -0.60 3.64 -2.65
C PHE A 133 0.49 2.90 -1.87
N ARG A 134 1.70 2.79 -2.44
CA ARG A 134 2.81 2.06 -1.80
C ARG A 134 3.28 2.74 -0.51
N VAL A 135 3.25 4.06 -0.44
CA VAL A 135 3.59 4.81 0.78
C VAL A 135 2.56 4.55 1.88
N TYR A 136 1.27 4.64 1.58
CA TYR A 136 0.24 4.42 2.60
C TYR A 136 0.16 2.97 3.07
N VAL A 137 0.41 1.98 2.21
CA VAL A 137 0.56 0.58 2.65
C VAL A 137 1.69 0.45 3.67
N ASN A 138 2.82 1.12 3.46
CA ASN A 138 3.92 1.14 4.43
C ASN A 138 3.53 1.87 5.72
N VAL A 139 2.91 3.05 5.65
CA VAL A 139 2.50 3.83 6.84
C VAL A 139 1.49 3.06 7.70
N LEU A 140 0.43 2.52 7.09
CA LEU A 140 -0.59 1.73 7.80
C LEU A 140 0.00 0.46 8.42
N THR A 141 0.96 -0.17 7.73
CA THR A 141 1.67 -1.33 8.27
C THR A 141 2.51 -0.92 9.47
N SER A 142 3.32 0.14 9.37
CA SER A 142 4.16 0.61 10.47
C SER A 142 3.35 1.00 11.71
N ILE A 143 2.16 1.59 11.54
CA ILE A 143 1.22 1.84 12.64
C ILE A 143 0.75 0.51 13.24
N SER A 144 0.26 -0.41 12.41
CA SER A 144 -0.39 -1.64 12.88
C SER A 144 0.57 -2.62 13.55
N ILE A 145 1.83 -2.74 13.09
CA ILE A 145 2.80 -3.69 13.66
C ILE A 145 3.18 -3.38 15.11
N LEU A 146 3.16 -2.11 15.52
CA LEU A 146 3.40 -1.72 16.91
C LEU A 146 2.08 -1.58 17.68
N ALA A 147 1.04 -1.02 17.05
CA ALA A 147 -0.23 -0.80 17.73
C ALA A 147 -0.89 -2.10 18.20
N VAL A 148 -0.72 -3.21 17.47
CA VAL A 148 -1.28 -4.51 17.84
C VAL A 148 -0.84 -4.98 19.23
N ASP A 149 0.34 -4.57 19.71
CA ASP A 149 0.85 -4.96 21.03
C ASP A 149 0.20 -4.19 22.19
N PHE A 150 -0.62 -3.17 21.89
CA PHE A 150 -1.33 -2.34 22.88
C PHE A 150 -2.84 -2.64 22.93
N PRO A 151 -3.49 -2.56 24.12
CA PRO A 151 -4.94 -2.73 24.29
C PRO A 151 -5.82 -1.84 23.41
N GLN A 152 -5.35 -0.64 23.11
CA GLN A 152 -6.13 0.36 22.37
C GLN A 152 -6.27 0.02 20.88
N TYR A 153 -5.45 -0.88 20.35
CA TYR A 153 -5.66 -1.40 19.01
C TYR A 153 -6.75 -2.48 19.04
N PRO A 154 -7.83 -2.34 18.25
CA PRO A 154 -8.92 -3.31 18.26
C PRO A 154 -8.45 -4.68 17.80
N ARG A 155 -8.77 -5.71 18.57
CA ARG A 155 -8.40 -7.10 18.22
C ARG A 155 -9.02 -7.55 16.90
N ARG A 156 -10.18 -7.00 16.52
CA ARG A 156 -10.81 -7.23 15.20
C ARG A 156 -9.98 -6.77 14.00
N TYR A 157 -9.00 -5.88 14.18
CA TYR A 157 -8.09 -5.43 13.11
C TYR A 157 -6.82 -6.29 13.00
N ALA A 158 -6.50 -7.05 14.05
CA ALA A 158 -5.37 -7.95 14.06
C ALA A 158 -5.59 -9.14 13.10
N LYS A 159 -4.54 -9.94 12.92
CA LYS A 159 -4.56 -11.08 12.00
C LYS A 159 -5.57 -12.11 12.45
N ALA A 160 -6.39 -12.60 11.53
CA ALA A 160 -7.25 -13.75 11.80
C ALA A 160 -6.44 -15.05 11.83
N GLU A 161 -6.77 -15.98 12.72
CA GLU A 161 -6.00 -17.22 12.88
C GLU A 161 -6.27 -18.26 11.80
N THR A 162 -7.54 -18.56 11.55
CA THR A 162 -7.95 -19.57 10.56
C THR A 162 -8.77 -18.94 9.44
N TYR A 163 -9.89 -18.32 9.80
CA TYR A 163 -10.80 -17.65 8.89
C TYR A 163 -11.18 -16.28 9.43
N GLY A 164 -11.33 -15.31 8.54
CA GLY A 164 -11.66 -13.94 8.92
C GLY A 164 -10.99 -12.92 8.02
N THR A 165 -11.32 -11.66 8.26
CA THR A 165 -10.75 -10.52 7.54
C THR A 165 -10.33 -9.45 8.51
N GLY A 166 -9.05 -9.40 8.87
CA GLY A 166 -8.45 -8.30 9.62
C GLY A 166 -7.81 -7.24 8.70
N VAL A 167 -7.56 -6.05 9.25
CA VAL A 167 -6.78 -5.01 8.53
C VAL A 167 -5.35 -5.49 8.30
N MET A 168 -4.76 -6.18 9.29
CA MET A 168 -3.43 -6.76 9.16
C MET A 168 -3.37 -7.90 8.13
N ASP A 169 -4.48 -8.59 7.87
CA ASP A 169 -4.53 -9.67 6.87
C ASP A 169 -4.43 -9.15 5.43
N LEU A 170 -4.94 -7.93 5.19
CA LEU A 170 -4.82 -7.25 3.89
C LEU A 170 -3.36 -6.84 3.59
N GLY A 171 -2.55 -6.60 4.63
CA GLY A 171 -1.22 -6.00 4.52
C GLY A 171 -0.28 -6.76 3.57
N VAL A 172 -0.13 -8.07 3.77
CA VAL A 172 0.76 -8.92 2.95
C VAL A 172 0.36 -8.88 1.48
N GLY A 173 -0.95 -9.02 1.21
CA GLY A 173 -1.52 -8.92 -0.13
C GLY A 173 -1.30 -7.55 -0.77
N ALA A 174 -1.46 -6.48 0.00
CA ALA A 174 -1.24 -5.11 -0.47
C ALA A 174 0.23 -4.81 -0.79
N PHE A 175 1.19 -5.38 -0.04
CA PHE A 175 2.62 -5.31 -0.37
C PHE A 175 2.94 -6.04 -1.68
N ILE A 176 2.40 -7.24 -1.87
CA ILE A 176 2.57 -8.03 -3.09
C ILE A 176 1.99 -7.27 -4.29
N PHE A 177 0.76 -6.77 -4.16
CA PHE A 177 0.09 -5.94 -5.17
C PHE A 177 0.93 -4.70 -5.51
N GLY A 178 1.34 -3.94 -4.50
CA GLY A 178 2.14 -2.72 -4.67
C GLY A 178 3.52 -2.97 -5.30
N ASN A 179 4.16 -4.12 -5.02
CA ASN A 179 5.43 -4.49 -5.64
C ASN A 179 5.26 -4.96 -7.09
N ALA A 180 4.17 -5.68 -7.39
CA ALA A 180 3.84 -6.11 -8.74
C ALA A 180 3.54 -4.92 -9.68
N LEU A 181 2.90 -3.86 -9.19
CA LEU A 181 2.61 -2.65 -9.98
C LEU A 181 3.85 -1.91 -10.50
N VAL A 182 5.02 -2.15 -9.90
CA VAL A 182 6.28 -1.46 -10.24
C VAL A 182 7.36 -2.44 -10.69
N CYS A 183 6.97 -3.66 -11.07
CA CYS A 183 7.95 -4.66 -11.47
C CYS A 183 8.66 -4.25 -12.79
N PRO A 184 9.96 -4.54 -12.93
CA PRO A 184 10.74 -4.16 -14.12
C PRO A 184 10.15 -4.68 -15.45
N GLU A 185 9.49 -5.83 -15.43
CA GLU A 185 8.88 -6.51 -16.58
C GLU A 185 7.78 -5.65 -17.24
N LEU A 186 7.13 -4.77 -16.46
CA LEU A 186 6.16 -3.81 -16.98
C LEU A 186 6.80 -2.68 -17.79
N ARG A 187 8.03 -2.30 -17.43
CA ARG A 187 8.76 -1.15 -18.00
C ARG A 187 9.64 -1.53 -19.18
N GLN A 188 9.86 -2.83 -19.42
CA GLN A 188 10.58 -3.30 -20.60
C GLN A 188 9.78 -2.96 -21.86
N LYS A 189 10.24 -1.92 -22.59
CA LYS A 189 9.80 -1.62 -23.95
C LYS A 189 10.17 -2.80 -24.84
N SER A 190 9.25 -3.24 -25.69
CA SER A 190 9.37 -4.43 -26.56
C SER A 190 10.56 -4.42 -27.53
N CYS A 191 11.35 -3.35 -27.57
CA CYS A 191 12.43 -3.11 -28.52
C CYS A 191 13.83 -3.56 -28.02
N VAL A 192 13.98 -3.94 -26.73
CA VAL A 192 15.27 -4.41 -26.20
C VAL A 192 15.24 -5.93 -26.00
N THR A 193 15.75 -6.66 -26.99
CA THR A 193 15.90 -8.13 -26.98
C THR A 193 17.03 -8.55 -26.03
N GLN A 194 16.81 -8.44 -24.72
CA GLN A 194 17.70 -9.03 -23.73
C GLN A 194 17.41 -10.54 -23.60
N PRO A 195 18.44 -11.40 -23.45
CA PRO A 195 18.22 -12.82 -23.25
C PRO A 195 17.42 -13.06 -21.96
N LYS A 196 16.36 -13.86 -22.07
CA LYS A 196 15.39 -14.11 -20.99
C LYS A 196 16.03 -14.57 -19.67
N PHE A 197 17.13 -15.33 -19.75
CA PHE A 197 17.87 -15.84 -18.59
C PHE A 197 18.78 -14.80 -17.90
N SER A 198 19.27 -13.80 -18.63
CA SER A 198 20.02 -12.67 -18.04
C SER A 198 19.13 -11.82 -17.14
N ASN A 199 17.87 -11.62 -17.56
CA ASN A 199 16.87 -10.95 -16.74
C ASN A 199 16.55 -11.74 -15.45
N LEU A 200 16.46 -13.07 -15.53
CA LEU A 200 16.23 -13.92 -14.36
C LEU A 200 17.42 -13.90 -13.40
N ALA A 201 18.66 -13.98 -13.90
CA ALA A 201 19.86 -13.88 -13.07
C ALA A 201 19.95 -12.51 -12.36
N ARG A 202 19.63 -11.42 -13.07
CA ARG A 202 19.55 -10.06 -12.49
C ARG A 202 18.46 -9.97 -11.42
N GLN A 203 17.36 -10.68 -11.59
CA GLN A 203 16.27 -10.72 -10.61
C GLN A 203 16.64 -11.54 -9.37
N SER A 204 17.34 -12.67 -9.54
CA SER A 204 17.91 -13.41 -8.42
C SER A 204 18.84 -12.54 -7.58
N PHE A 205 19.67 -11.71 -8.22
CA PHE A 205 20.52 -10.75 -7.51
C PHE A 205 19.71 -9.63 -6.83
N SER A 206 18.65 -9.13 -7.48
CA SER A 206 17.74 -8.12 -6.91
C SER A 206 16.93 -8.63 -5.71
N VAL A 207 16.74 -9.95 -5.58
CA VAL A 207 16.01 -10.58 -4.48
C VAL A 207 16.91 -10.93 -3.30
N TRP A 208 18.23 -11.01 -3.50
CA TRP A 208 19.20 -11.34 -2.45
C TRP A 208 19.09 -10.47 -1.17
N PRO A 209 18.88 -9.14 -1.24
CA PRO A 209 18.68 -8.33 -0.04
C PRO A 209 17.45 -8.73 0.78
N LEU A 210 16.36 -9.19 0.13
CA LEU A 210 15.18 -9.68 0.84
C LEU A 210 15.48 -11.01 1.55
N VAL A 211 16.25 -11.90 0.91
CA VAL A 211 16.68 -13.16 1.50
C VAL A 211 17.60 -12.92 2.69
N SER A 212 18.56 -12.00 2.57
CA SER A 212 19.47 -11.66 3.68
C SER A 212 18.73 -11.03 4.86
N LEU A 213 17.73 -10.17 4.62
CA LEU A 213 16.85 -9.66 5.67
C LEU A 213 15.99 -10.75 6.31
N GLY A 214 15.50 -11.71 5.50
CA GLY A 214 14.81 -12.89 6.01
C GLY A 214 15.69 -13.74 6.93
N LEU A 215 16.95 -13.95 6.56
CA LEU A 215 17.92 -14.66 7.37
C LEU A 215 18.27 -13.88 8.65
N GLY A 216 18.50 -12.58 8.54
CA GLY A 216 18.76 -11.71 9.69
C GLY A 216 17.62 -11.70 10.70
N ARG A 217 16.36 -11.66 10.24
CA ARG A 217 15.19 -11.81 11.10
C ARG A 217 15.17 -13.18 11.79
N LEU A 218 15.37 -14.26 11.04
CA LEU A 218 15.36 -15.61 11.59
C LEU A 218 16.41 -15.79 12.69
N LEU A 219 17.63 -15.29 12.45
CA LEU A 219 18.71 -15.32 13.42
C LEU A 219 18.39 -14.47 14.66
N SER A 220 17.90 -13.24 14.46
CA SER A 220 17.54 -12.33 15.55
C SER A 220 16.42 -12.87 16.43
N VAL A 221 15.40 -13.51 15.85
CA VAL A 221 14.28 -14.02 16.63
C VAL A 221 14.67 -15.28 17.40
N LYS A 222 15.44 -16.18 16.76
CA LYS A 222 16.00 -17.35 17.46
C LYS A 222 16.96 -16.97 18.57
N SER A 223 17.76 -15.91 18.42
CA SER A 223 18.71 -15.47 19.46
C SER A 223 18.04 -14.78 20.65
N VAL A 224 16.83 -14.22 20.48
CA VAL A 224 16.11 -13.45 21.52
C VAL A 224 15.05 -14.31 22.23
N GLU A 225 14.88 -15.59 21.86
CA GLU A 225 13.81 -16.48 22.37
C GLU A 225 12.40 -15.84 22.30
N TYR A 226 12.19 -14.98 21.30
CA TYR A 226 10.87 -14.40 21.06
C TYR A 226 9.98 -15.48 20.43
N HIS A 227 8.83 -15.78 21.05
CA HIS A 227 7.90 -16.75 20.50
C HIS A 227 7.28 -16.19 19.21
N GLU A 228 7.56 -16.84 18.08
CA GLU A 228 6.84 -16.56 16.83
C GLU A 228 5.53 -17.32 16.85
N HIS A 229 4.43 -16.65 16.48
CA HIS A 229 3.21 -17.34 16.10
C HIS A 229 3.51 -18.17 14.84
N THR A 230 3.82 -19.45 15.06
CA THR A 230 4.15 -20.44 14.02
C THR A 230 3.04 -20.58 12.98
N SER A 231 1.80 -20.24 13.36
CA SER A 231 0.62 -20.19 12.49
C SER A 231 0.68 -19.10 11.41
N GLU A 232 1.59 -18.12 11.49
CA GLU A 232 1.67 -17.05 10.50
C GLU A 232 2.35 -17.47 9.19
N TYR A 233 3.52 -18.11 9.31
CA TYR A 233 4.37 -18.52 8.19
C TYR A 233 5.06 -19.86 8.43
N GLY A 234 5.25 -20.26 9.69
CA GLY A 234 6.03 -21.43 10.07
C GLY A 234 7.11 -21.08 11.08
N VAL A 235 7.95 -22.07 11.38
CA VAL A 235 9.03 -21.96 12.39
C VAL A 235 10.29 -21.29 11.82
N HIS A 236 10.53 -21.40 10.51
CA HIS A 236 11.73 -20.86 9.85
C HIS A 236 11.40 -19.91 8.70
N TRP A 237 10.15 -19.88 8.27
CA TRP A 237 9.68 -19.05 7.17
C TRP A 237 9.19 -17.69 7.68
N ASN A 238 9.34 -16.66 6.87
CA ASN A 238 8.89 -15.31 7.21
C ASN A 238 8.39 -14.54 5.98
N PHE A 239 7.90 -13.33 6.25
CA PHE A 239 7.38 -12.42 5.24
C PHE A 239 8.41 -12.07 4.15
N PHE A 240 9.68 -11.87 4.50
CA PHE A 240 10.72 -11.52 3.52
C PHE A 240 11.01 -12.68 2.57
N PHE A 241 11.07 -13.92 3.08
CA PHE A 241 11.16 -15.11 2.25
C PHE A 241 9.95 -15.24 1.32
N THR A 242 8.74 -15.02 1.84
CA THR A 242 7.52 -15.03 1.02
C THR A 242 7.60 -14.04 -0.15
N LEU A 243 8.00 -12.79 0.11
CA LEU A 243 8.18 -11.79 -0.95
C LEU A 243 9.26 -12.18 -1.96
N ALA A 244 10.39 -12.72 -1.48
CA ALA A 244 11.50 -13.15 -2.30
C ALA A 244 11.08 -14.27 -3.26
N PHE A 245 10.50 -15.36 -2.73
CA PHE A 245 10.07 -16.50 -3.52
C PHE A 245 8.93 -16.18 -4.47
N VAL A 246 7.94 -15.38 -4.05
CA VAL A 246 6.86 -14.92 -4.94
C VAL A 246 7.42 -14.12 -6.12
N ARG A 247 8.38 -13.21 -5.86
CA ARG A 247 9.02 -12.43 -6.93
C ARG A 247 9.80 -13.32 -7.89
N LEU A 248 10.61 -14.26 -7.39
CA LEU A 248 11.36 -15.20 -8.23
C LEU A 248 10.44 -16.08 -9.08
N ALA A 249 9.42 -16.68 -8.46
CA ALA A 249 8.45 -17.53 -9.15
C ALA A 249 7.65 -16.75 -10.21
N ALA A 250 7.21 -15.53 -9.89
CA ALA A 250 6.50 -14.69 -10.84
C ALA A 250 7.37 -14.30 -12.04
N SER A 251 8.63 -13.92 -11.79
CA SER A 251 9.57 -13.60 -12.86
C SER A 251 9.86 -14.80 -13.77
N LEU A 252 9.99 -16.01 -13.21
CA LEU A 252 10.11 -17.25 -13.99
C LEU A 252 8.86 -17.48 -14.87
N LEU A 253 7.67 -17.37 -14.29
CA LEU A 253 6.40 -17.54 -15.01
C LEU A 253 6.22 -16.50 -16.12
N LEU A 254 6.59 -15.23 -15.87
CA LEU A 254 6.53 -14.16 -16.88
C LEU A 254 7.60 -14.28 -17.96
N ALA A 255 8.68 -15.05 -17.72
CA ALA A 255 9.68 -15.36 -18.74
C ALA A 255 9.18 -16.46 -19.71
N ILE A 256 8.38 -17.40 -19.19
CA ILE A 256 7.81 -18.53 -19.95
C ILE A 256 6.55 -18.07 -20.71
N PHE A 257 5.66 -17.34 -20.06
CA PHE A 257 4.35 -16.98 -20.59
C PHE A 257 4.23 -15.50 -20.98
N PRO A 258 3.39 -15.14 -21.97
CA PRO A 258 3.21 -13.76 -22.38
C PRO A 258 2.54 -12.91 -21.28
N LYS A 259 3.16 -11.78 -20.93
CA LYS A 259 2.70 -10.84 -19.89
C LYS A 259 1.23 -10.39 -20.03
N HIS A 260 0.71 -10.29 -21.26
CA HIS A 260 -0.67 -9.88 -21.55
C HIS A 260 -1.74 -10.91 -21.15
N LYS A 261 -1.35 -12.18 -20.93
CA LYS A 261 -2.25 -13.26 -20.47
C LYS A 261 -2.05 -13.59 -18.99
N SER A 262 -1.36 -12.73 -18.23
CA SER A 262 -1.06 -12.94 -16.80
C SER A 262 -2.31 -13.11 -15.94
N TRP A 263 -3.43 -12.46 -16.30
CA TRP A 263 -4.71 -12.63 -15.59
C TRP A 263 -5.27 -14.05 -15.70
N LEU A 264 -5.13 -14.70 -16.86
CA LEU A 264 -5.60 -16.07 -17.06
C LEU A 264 -4.76 -17.05 -16.25
N MET A 265 -3.45 -16.82 -16.16
CA MET A 265 -2.56 -17.58 -15.30
C MET A 265 -2.91 -17.42 -13.83
N ALA A 266 -3.21 -16.19 -13.39
CA ALA A 266 -3.65 -15.93 -12.03
C ALA A 266 -4.96 -16.67 -11.70
N LEU A 267 -5.93 -16.64 -12.62
CA LEU A 267 -7.20 -17.34 -12.46
C LEU A 267 -7.02 -18.87 -12.42
N ALA A 268 -6.19 -19.41 -13.33
CA ALA A 268 -5.88 -20.84 -13.36
C ALA A 268 -5.16 -21.28 -12.08
N LEU A 269 -4.18 -20.51 -11.61
CA LEU A 269 -3.43 -20.81 -10.39
C LEU A 269 -4.31 -20.75 -9.15
N ALA A 270 -5.11 -19.69 -8.98
CA ALA A 270 -6.00 -19.55 -7.83
C ALA A 270 -7.14 -20.58 -7.85
N GLY A 271 -7.71 -20.87 -9.03
CA GLY A 271 -8.76 -21.86 -9.22
C GLY A 271 -8.26 -23.28 -8.98
N LEU A 272 -7.11 -23.67 -9.55
CA LEU A 272 -6.50 -24.97 -9.32
C LEU A 272 -6.10 -25.16 -7.86
N TYR A 273 -5.54 -24.11 -7.23
CA TYR A 273 -5.18 -24.17 -5.82
C TYR A 273 -6.42 -24.32 -4.92
N GLN A 274 -7.51 -23.60 -5.20
CA GLN A 274 -8.78 -23.78 -4.48
C GLN A 274 -9.37 -25.17 -4.70
N LEU A 275 -9.29 -25.70 -5.93
CA LEU A 275 -9.76 -27.05 -6.23
C LEU A 275 -8.96 -28.07 -5.41
N LEU A 276 -7.63 -27.98 -5.42
CA LEU A 276 -6.76 -28.83 -4.60
C LEU A 276 -7.08 -28.74 -3.11
N LEU A 277 -7.32 -27.53 -2.57
CA LEU A 277 -7.73 -27.35 -1.18
C LEU A 277 -9.07 -28.02 -0.86
N SER A 278 -10.00 -28.06 -1.82
CA SER A 278 -11.33 -28.64 -1.63
C SER A 278 -11.39 -30.16 -1.85
N THR A 279 -10.59 -30.71 -2.77
CA THR A 279 -10.66 -32.13 -3.16
C THR A 279 -9.65 -33.00 -2.40
N THR A 280 -8.57 -32.41 -1.88
CA THR A 280 -7.50 -33.14 -1.20
C THR A 280 -7.44 -32.79 0.28
N SER A 281 -6.73 -33.62 1.07
CA SER A 281 -6.46 -33.37 2.49
C SER A 281 -5.47 -32.21 2.74
N LEU A 282 -5.11 -31.43 1.72
CA LEU A 282 -4.15 -30.31 1.81
C LEU A 282 -4.59 -29.26 2.84
N LYS A 283 -5.90 -28.98 2.94
CA LYS A 283 -6.45 -28.08 3.96
C LYS A 283 -6.15 -28.58 5.38
N VAL A 284 -6.40 -29.86 5.64
CA VAL A 284 -6.16 -30.49 6.95
C VAL A 284 -4.66 -30.47 7.25
N PHE A 285 -3.82 -30.74 6.24
CA PHE A 285 -2.37 -30.66 6.36
C PHE A 285 -1.90 -29.24 6.73
N ILE A 286 -2.38 -28.19 6.08
CA ILE A 286 -2.00 -26.79 6.40
C ILE A 286 -2.35 -26.46 7.86
N LEU A 287 -3.56 -26.83 8.30
CA LEU A 287 -4.07 -26.45 9.61
C LEU A 287 -3.44 -27.29 10.74
N HIS A 288 -3.39 -28.61 10.60
CA HIS A 288 -3.08 -29.55 11.68
C HIS A 288 -1.81 -30.39 11.46
N GLY A 289 -1.17 -30.28 10.30
CA GLY A 289 0.06 -31.01 9.97
C GLY A 289 -0.16 -32.44 9.50
N SER A 290 0.94 -33.13 9.18
CA SER A 290 0.92 -34.50 8.66
C SER A 290 0.34 -35.51 9.67
N ALA A 291 0.63 -35.33 10.96
CA ALA A 291 0.16 -36.19 12.03
C ALA A 291 -1.19 -35.76 12.64
N GLY A 292 -1.76 -34.63 12.20
CA GLY A 292 -3.02 -34.08 12.74
C GLY A 292 -2.93 -33.52 14.16
N THR A 293 -1.76 -33.56 14.80
CA THR A 293 -1.50 -33.10 16.18
C THR A 293 -0.71 -31.78 16.24
N ASP A 294 -0.71 -31.00 15.16
CA ASP A 294 0.15 -29.83 14.96
C ASP A 294 1.65 -30.16 15.15
N SER A 295 2.05 -31.36 14.71
CA SER A 295 3.46 -31.72 14.66
C SER A 295 4.23 -30.70 13.81
N ARG A 296 5.48 -30.43 14.22
CA ARG A 296 6.40 -29.54 13.49
C ARG A 296 7.68 -30.30 13.11
N VAL A 297 7.53 -31.59 12.84
CA VAL A 297 8.65 -32.49 12.56
C VAL A 297 8.98 -32.44 11.06
N GLY A 298 10.20 -32.04 10.75
CA GLY A 298 10.66 -31.87 9.37
C GLY A 298 10.34 -30.50 8.77
N PHE A 299 11.08 -30.14 7.73
CA PHE A 299 11.07 -28.77 7.17
C PHE A 299 9.71 -28.36 6.58
N LEU A 300 9.03 -29.28 5.89
CA LEU A 300 7.73 -29.00 5.26
C LEU A 300 6.63 -28.81 6.31
N ASP A 301 6.55 -29.68 7.31
CA ASP A 301 5.53 -29.60 8.37
C ASP A 301 5.75 -28.35 9.25
N ALA A 302 7.01 -27.97 9.48
CA ALA A 302 7.37 -26.77 10.21
C ALA A 302 7.04 -25.46 9.47
N ASN A 303 6.96 -25.45 8.14
CA ASN A 303 6.79 -24.24 7.32
C ASN A 303 5.62 -24.30 6.34
N ARG A 304 4.68 -25.22 6.57
CA ARG A 304 3.58 -25.52 5.65
C ARG A 304 2.71 -24.32 5.33
N GLU A 305 2.43 -23.45 6.31
CA GLU A 305 1.65 -22.23 6.14
C GLU A 305 2.30 -21.29 5.12
N GLY A 306 3.58 -20.97 5.33
CA GLY A 306 4.34 -20.06 4.49
C GLY A 306 4.60 -20.60 3.09
N LEU A 307 4.89 -21.90 2.97
CA LEU A 307 5.19 -22.55 1.69
C LEU A 307 3.95 -22.71 0.81
N LEU A 308 2.84 -23.18 1.38
CA LEU A 308 1.63 -23.46 0.60
C LEU A 308 0.86 -22.17 0.25
N SER A 309 0.94 -21.15 1.11
CA SER A 309 0.36 -19.82 0.80
C SER A 309 1.08 -19.10 -0.36
N LEU A 310 2.29 -19.52 -0.76
CA LEU A 310 2.99 -18.99 -1.94
C LEU A 310 2.14 -19.08 -3.20
N CYS A 311 1.32 -20.13 -3.36
CA CYS A 311 0.45 -20.29 -4.54
C CYS A 311 -0.58 -19.15 -4.64
N GLY A 312 -1.27 -18.83 -3.54
CA GLY A 312 -2.23 -17.74 -3.48
C GLY A 312 -1.57 -16.36 -3.65
N TYR A 313 -0.41 -16.15 -3.00
CA TYR A 313 0.36 -14.91 -3.16
C TYR A 313 0.91 -14.71 -4.57
N LEU A 314 1.33 -15.78 -5.24
CA LEU A 314 1.75 -15.76 -6.64
C LEU A 314 0.58 -15.43 -7.57
N ALA A 315 -0.62 -15.94 -7.30
CA ALA A 315 -1.81 -15.57 -8.05
C ALA A 315 -2.16 -14.08 -7.89
N ILE A 316 -2.07 -13.55 -6.67
CA ILE A 316 -2.24 -12.10 -6.41
C ILE A 316 -1.20 -11.30 -7.20
N TYR A 317 0.07 -11.72 -7.18
CA TYR A 317 1.14 -11.03 -7.91
C TYR A 317 0.85 -10.98 -9.42
N LEU A 318 0.53 -12.12 -10.04
CA LEU A 318 0.24 -12.21 -11.48
C LEU A 318 -1.00 -11.39 -11.88
N ALA A 319 -2.06 -11.42 -11.09
CA ALA A 319 -3.23 -10.57 -11.32
C ALA A 319 -2.88 -9.08 -11.23
N SER A 320 -2.02 -8.72 -10.26
CA SER A 320 -1.54 -7.34 -10.06
C SER A 320 -0.64 -6.87 -11.21
N VAL A 321 0.12 -7.76 -11.84
CA VAL A 321 0.90 -7.45 -13.06
C VAL A 321 -0.03 -7.05 -14.21
N GLN A 322 -1.15 -7.76 -14.40
CA GLN A 322 -2.15 -7.36 -15.41
C GLN A 322 -2.71 -5.96 -15.11
N VAL A 323 -3.05 -5.68 -13.85
CA VAL A 323 -3.51 -4.36 -13.42
C VAL A 323 -2.44 -3.31 -13.74
N GLY A 324 -1.18 -3.58 -13.43
CA GLY A 324 -0.04 -2.71 -13.76
C GLY A 324 0.10 -2.42 -15.25
N LEU A 325 -0.01 -3.44 -16.12
CA LEU A 325 0.00 -3.27 -17.58
C LEU A 325 -1.15 -2.38 -18.05
N TRP A 326 -2.34 -2.58 -17.49
CA TRP A 326 -3.52 -1.79 -17.85
C TRP A 326 -3.42 -0.34 -17.37
N LEU A 327 -2.83 -0.11 -16.19
CA LEU A 327 -2.59 1.23 -15.63
C LEU A 327 -1.54 2.01 -16.42
N LEU A 328 -0.47 1.35 -16.86
CA LEU A 328 0.60 1.95 -17.65
C LEU A 328 0.23 2.20 -19.12
N LYS A 329 -0.95 1.76 -19.58
CA LYS A 329 -1.47 2.13 -20.90
C LYS A 329 -1.56 3.65 -20.98
N ARG A 330 -0.90 4.23 -21.99
CA ARG A 330 -0.79 5.69 -22.17
C ARG A 330 -2.17 6.33 -22.20
N ARG A 331 -2.41 7.21 -21.24
CA ARG A 331 -3.59 8.08 -21.10
C ARG A 331 -3.08 9.46 -20.77
N ASP A 332 -3.29 10.36 -21.70
CA ASP A 332 -2.81 11.74 -21.70
C ASP A 332 -3.88 12.74 -21.23
N SER A 333 -5.14 12.34 -21.17
CA SER A 333 -6.26 13.21 -20.80
C SER A 333 -6.97 12.76 -19.53
N VAL A 334 -7.48 13.74 -18.77
CA VAL A 334 -8.37 13.52 -17.62
C VAL A 334 -9.59 12.68 -18.05
N ARG A 335 -10.18 12.95 -19.22
CA ARG A 335 -11.30 12.16 -19.74
C ARG A 335 -10.93 10.67 -19.86
N GLY A 336 -9.76 10.36 -20.41
CA GLY A 336 -9.27 8.98 -20.52
C GLY A 336 -9.11 8.31 -19.15
N TRP A 337 -8.69 9.05 -18.12
CA TRP A 337 -8.61 8.54 -16.74
C TRP A 337 -9.98 8.35 -16.08
N VAL A 338 -10.97 9.20 -16.37
CA VAL A 338 -12.35 9.02 -15.89
C VAL A 338 -12.99 7.77 -16.52
N GLU A 339 -12.78 7.54 -17.81
CA GLU A 339 -13.24 6.32 -18.49
C GLU A 339 -12.54 5.06 -17.92
N ALA A 340 -11.24 5.17 -17.65
CA ALA A 340 -10.47 4.13 -16.98
C ALA A 340 -11.05 3.81 -15.57
N LEU A 341 -11.38 4.83 -14.78
CA LEU A 341 -11.99 4.65 -13.46
C LEU A 341 -13.32 3.91 -13.50
N ARG A 342 -14.17 4.18 -14.51
CA ARG A 342 -15.41 3.43 -14.71
C ARG A 342 -15.13 1.95 -14.98
N GLY A 343 -14.16 1.67 -15.84
CA GLY A 343 -13.71 0.29 -16.09
C GLY A 343 -13.20 -0.40 -14.83
N LEU A 344 -12.37 0.29 -14.03
CA LEU A 344 -11.89 -0.24 -12.74
C LEU A 344 -13.04 -0.48 -11.75
N ALA A 345 -13.98 0.44 -11.64
CA ALA A 345 -15.14 0.28 -10.75
C ALA A 345 -15.97 -0.95 -11.11
N LEU A 346 -16.18 -1.20 -12.42
CA LEU A 346 -16.83 -2.43 -12.89
C LEU A 346 -16.02 -3.68 -12.53
N THR A 347 -14.69 -3.66 -12.68
CA THR A 347 -13.86 -4.80 -12.27
C THR A 347 -13.90 -5.05 -10.76
N VAL A 348 -13.92 -4.00 -9.94
CA VAL A 348 -14.05 -4.12 -8.48
C VAL A 348 -15.40 -4.70 -8.10
N LEU A 349 -16.49 -4.23 -8.74
CA LEU A 349 -17.83 -4.78 -8.55
C LEU A 349 -17.86 -6.28 -8.89
N LEU A 350 -17.31 -6.67 -10.04
CA LEU A 350 -17.23 -8.07 -10.44
C LEU A 350 -16.42 -8.91 -9.43
N LEU A 351 -15.28 -8.40 -8.94
CA LEU A 351 -14.49 -9.09 -7.93
C LEU A 351 -15.25 -9.26 -6.61
N PHE A 352 -16.04 -8.27 -6.18
CA PHE A 352 -16.88 -8.39 -4.99
C PHE A 352 -18.03 -9.38 -5.18
N LEU A 353 -18.67 -9.40 -6.34
CA LEU A 353 -19.70 -10.40 -6.68
C LEU A 353 -19.10 -11.82 -6.69
N SER A 354 -17.94 -11.99 -7.34
CA SER A 354 -17.19 -13.25 -7.33
C SER A 354 -16.78 -13.67 -5.92
N LEU A 355 -16.32 -12.74 -5.09
CA LEU A 355 -16.00 -13.00 -3.68
C LEU A 355 -17.23 -13.48 -2.91
N HIS A 356 -18.38 -12.84 -3.11
CA HIS A 356 -19.62 -13.24 -2.45
C HIS A 356 -20.07 -14.64 -2.89
N ALA A 357 -20.01 -14.94 -4.19
CA ALA A 357 -20.28 -16.26 -4.73
C ALA A 357 -19.31 -17.32 -4.18
N CYS A 358 -18.00 -17.05 -4.14
CA CYS A 358 -17.01 -17.98 -3.59
C CYS A 358 -17.21 -18.22 -2.09
N ARG A 359 -17.61 -17.19 -1.32
CA ARG A 359 -17.92 -17.36 0.11
C ARG A 359 -19.18 -18.20 0.34
N ALA A 360 -20.14 -18.14 -0.57
CA ALA A 360 -21.36 -18.95 -0.50
C ALA A 360 -21.13 -20.40 -0.94
N CYS A 361 -20.32 -20.62 -1.99
CA CYS A 361 -20.16 -21.94 -2.61
C CYS A 361 -18.94 -22.74 -2.10
N ALA A 362 -17.91 -22.08 -1.57
CA ALA A 362 -16.65 -22.72 -1.18
C ALA A 362 -16.35 -22.51 0.30
N GLU A 363 -15.59 -21.46 0.64
CA GLU A 363 -15.07 -21.24 1.99
C GLU A 363 -14.98 -19.75 2.34
N PRO A 364 -14.96 -19.41 3.65
CA PRO A 364 -14.64 -18.06 4.06
C PRO A 364 -13.18 -17.69 3.76
N VAL A 365 -12.89 -16.38 3.82
CA VAL A 365 -11.56 -15.83 3.56
C VAL A 365 -10.55 -16.34 4.60
N SER A 366 -9.40 -16.83 4.14
CA SER A 366 -8.30 -17.27 5.02
C SER A 366 -6.95 -16.77 4.49
N ARG A 367 -6.26 -15.94 5.31
CA ARG A 367 -4.89 -15.53 5.04
C ARG A 367 -3.90 -16.69 5.14
N ARG A 368 -4.05 -17.54 6.17
CA ARG A 368 -3.12 -18.65 6.45
C ARG A 368 -3.02 -19.63 5.28
N MET A 369 -4.14 -19.89 4.62
CA MET A 369 -4.17 -20.72 3.41
C MET A 369 -3.96 -19.93 2.12
N ALA A 370 -4.12 -18.59 2.13
CA ALA A 370 -4.17 -17.76 0.92
C ALA A 370 -5.13 -18.33 -0.15
N ASN A 371 -6.35 -18.68 0.27
CA ASN A 371 -7.36 -19.31 -0.57
C ASN A 371 -7.93 -18.35 -1.65
N LEU A 372 -8.71 -18.87 -2.59
CA LEU A 372 -9.28 -18.05 -3.69
C LEU A 372 -10.12 -16.85 -3.17
N PRO A 373 -11.01 -17.00 -2.17
CA PRO A 373 -11.70 -15.88 -1.55
C PRO A 373 -10.73 -14.81 -1.00
N PHE A 374 -9.61 -15.20 -0.39
CA PHE A 374 -8.58 -14.27 0.06
C PHE A 374 -7.95 -13.50 -1.11
N CYS A 375 -7.58 -14.18 -2.20
CA CYS A 375 -7.02 -13.53 -3.39
C CYS A 375 -8.01 -12.50 -3.98
N LEU A 376 -9.28 -12.87 -4.15
CA LEU A 376 -10.32 -11.98 -4.67
C LEU A 376 -10.54 -10.77 -3.75
N TRP A 377 -10.60 -11.01 -2.45
CA TRP A 377 -10.77 -9.98 -1.43
C TRP A 377 -9.64 -8.94 -1.45
N VAL A 378 -8.38 -9.40 -1.44
CA VAL A 378 -7.19 -8.53 -1.51
C VAL A 378 -7.19 -7.71 -2.79
N LEU A 379 -7.43 -8.33 -3.94
CA LEU A 379 -7.44 -7.63 -5.23
C LEU A 379 -8.54 -6.57 -5.29
N ALA A 380 -9.75 -6.90 -4.83
CA ALA A 380 -10.87 -5.96 -4.77
C ALA A 380 -10.55 -4.72 -3.91
N HIS A 381 -10.00 -4.93 -2.71
CA HIS A 381 -9.69 -3.84 -1.77
C HIS A 381 -8.49 -3.01 -2.22
N CYS A 382 -7.46 -3.63 -2.81
CA CYS A 382 -6.31 -2.88 -3.35
C CYS A 382 -6.73 -2.01 -4.54
N LEU A 383 -7.57 -2.53 -5.44
CA LEU A 383 -8.13 -1.78 -6.56
C LEU A 383 -9.07 -0.67 -6.09
N LEU A 384 -9.91 -0.93 -5.10
CA LEU A 384 -10.79 0.08 -4.48
C LEU A 384 -9.96 1.24 -3.89
N LEU A 385 -8.92 0.92 -3.12
CA LEU A 385 -8.00 1.92 -2.57
C LEU A 385 -7.30 2.72 -3.68
N PHE A 386 -6.89 2.05 -4.75
CA PHE A 386 -6.28 2.71 -5.92
C PHE A 386 -7.26 3.67 -6.61
N ILE A 387 -8.52 3.27 -6.83
CA ILE A 387 -9.58 4.11 -7.38
C ILE A 387 -9.72 5.40 -6.54
N PHE A 388 -9.77 5.27 -5.21
CA PHE A 388 -9.87 6.44 -4.33
C PHE A 388 -8.66 7.38 -4.41
N PHE A 389 -7.45 6.85 -4.57
CA PHE A 389 -6.27 7.70 -4.77
C PHE A 389 -6.30 8.44 -6.12
N VAL A 390 -6.70 7.79 -7.20
CA VAL A 390 -6.84 8.46 -8.50
C VAL A 390 -7.95 9.52 -8.44
N LEU A 391 -9.10 9.23 -7.83
CA LEU A 391 -10.16 10.22 -7.62
C LEU A 391 -9.67 11.42 -6.81
N THR A 392 -8.92 11.18 -5.74
CA THR A 392 -8.30 12.24 -4.93
C THR A 392 -7.36 13.10 -5.76
N ASP A 393 -6.49 12.47 -6.56
CA ASP A 393 -5.53 13.18 -7.40
C ASP A 393 -6.22 14.01 -8.48
N LEU A 394 -7.24 13.47 -9.16
CA LEU A 394 -8.06 14.21 -10.13
C LEU A 394 -8.78 15.40 -9.48
N THR A 395 -9.27 15.26 -8.24
CA THR A 395 -9.90 16.35 -7.48
C THR A 395 -8.88 17.44 -7.13
N LEU A 396 -7.66 17.06 -6.77
CA LEU A 396 -6.56 18.00 -6.52
C LEU A 396 -6.10 18.70 -7.80
N VAL A 397 -6.02 18.00 -8.94
CA VAL A 397 -5.74 18.61 -10.25
C VAL A 397 -6.81 19.62 -10.62
N PHE A 398 -8.09 19.28 -10.45
CA PHE A 398 -9.19 20.23 -10.67
C PHE A 398 -9.03 21.48 -9.79
N THR A 399 -8.68 21.29 -8.51
CA THR A 399 -8.48 22.41 -7.58
C THR A 399 -7.25 23.25 -7.93
N LYS A 400 -6.17 22.65 -8.45
CA LYS A 400 -5.00 23.38 -8.96
C LYS A 400 -5.35 24.26 -10.16
N LEU A 401 -6.23 23.80 -11.05
CA LEU A 401 -6.69 24.60 -12.18
C LEU A 401 -7.52 25.82 -11.72
N LEU A 402 -8.22 25.71 -10.59
CA LEU A 402 -8.91 26.85 -9.97
C LEU A 402 -7.92 27.93 -9.47
N VAL A 403 -6.76 27.52 -8.95
CA VAL A 403 -5.74 28.41 -8.38
C VAL A 403 -4.43 28.26 -9.13
N LYS A 404 -4.32 28.95 -10.27
CA LYS A 404 -3.10 28.95 -11.11
C LYS A 404 -1.86 29.32 -10.27
N GLY A 405 -0.78 28.55 -10.42
CA GLY A 405 0.46 28.72 -9.65
C GLY A 405 0.53 27.91 -8.35
N SER A 406 -0.57 27.29 -7.91
CA SER A 406 -0.54 26.38 -6.76
C SER A 406 0.21 25.08 -7.09
N SER A 407 1.16 24.71 -6.24
CA SER A 407 1.88 23.45 -6.35
C SER A 407 1.51 22.52 -5.19
N VAL A 408 1.01 21.33 -5.52
CA VAL A 408 0.77 20.26 -4.55
C VAL A 408 1.74 19.12 -4.89
N PRO A 409 2.72 18.83 -3.99
CA PRO A 409 3.63 17.70 -4.18
C PRO A 409 2.86 16.38 -4.26
N CYS A 410 3.37 15.43 -5.04
CA CYS A 410 2.79 14.07 -5.20
C CYS A 410 1.38 14.05 -5.83
N CYS A 411 1.02 15.08 -6.57
CA CYS A 411 -0.18 15.16 -7.39
C CYS A 411 0.22 15.33 -8.86
N TRP A 412 -0.66 14.93 -9.79
CA TRP A 412 -0.36 14.96 -11.22
C TRP A 412 0.16 16.33 -11.67
N LYS A 413 1.18 16.30 -12.52
CA LYS A 413 1.68 17.50 -13.20
C LYS A 413 0.78 17.81 -14.39
N VAL A 414 0.26 19.03 -14.44
CA VAL A 414 -0.44 19.55 -15.60
C VAL A 414 0.61 20.02 -16.60
N GLY A 415 0.60 19.46 -17.80
CA GLY A 415 1.54 19.81 -18.87
C GLY A 415 0.84 20.46 -20.06
N GLU A 416 1.64 21.05 -20.96
CA GLU A 416 1.19 21.42 -22.29
C GLU A 416 1.36 20.24 -23.25
N PRO A 417 0.46 20.06 -24.25
CA PRO A 417 0.61 19.01 -25.25
C PRO A 417 1.92 19.20 -26.03
N PRO A 418 2.57 18.12 -26.49
CA PRO A 418 3.88 18.17 -27.14
C PRO A 418 3.95 18.97 -28.46
N ASP A 419 2.83 19.51 -28.96
CA ASP A 419 2.76 20.18 -30.27
C ASP A 419 2.89 21.72 -30.22
N SER A 420 3.11 22.33 -29.04
CA SER A 420 3.43 23.77 -28.96
C SER A 420 4.92 23.99 -28.66
N SER A 421 5.69 24.30 -29.73
CA SER A 421 7.09 24.76 -29.80
C SER A 421 8.18 23.74 -30.21
N GLU A 422 8.36 23.67 -31.54
CA GLU A 422 9.57 23.51 -32.38
C GLU A 422 10.82 22.69 -31.96
N LYS A 423 11.21 21.82 -32.93
CA LYS A 423 12.56 21.51 -33.45
C LYS A 423 13.57 20.77 -32.56
N HIS A 424 13.82 19.51 -32.96
CA HIS A 424 15.07 18.79 -32.73
C HIS A 424 16.29 19.61 -33.15
N GLY A 425 17.25 19.76 -32.22
CA GLY A 425 18.58 20.28 -32.50
C GLY A 425 19.37 20.52 -31.22
N THR A 426 20.14 19.50 -30.82
CA THR A 426 21.47 19.55 -30.19
C THR A 426 21.70 20.41 -28.92
N GLU A 427 22.35 19.77 -27.94
CA GLU A 427 22.82 20.28 -26.64
C GLU A 427 21.79 20.28 -25.50
N ALA A 428 21.86 19.21 -24.70
CA ALA A 428 21.28 19.13 -23.36
C ALA A 428 22.00 20.12 -22.43
N VAL A 429 21.61 21.40 -22.51
CA VAL A 429 21.88 22.38 -21.47
C VAL A 429 21.06 21.98 -20.23
N PRO A 430 21.67 21.84 -19.05
CA PRO A 430 20.96 21.37 -17.87
C PRO A 430 19.96 22.44 -17.44
N VAL A 431 18.67 22.19 -17.69
CA VAL A 431 17.57 22.98 -17.14
C VAL A 431 17.79 23.11 -15.64
N GLY A 432 18.03 24.36 -15.24
CA GLY A 432 18.77 24.74 -14.06
C GLY A 432 18.14 24.32 -12.74
N ARG A 433 19.03 24.06 -11.79
CA ARG A 433 18.99 24.06 -10.32
C ARG A 433 17.78 24.65 -9.54
N GLY A 434 16.83 25.35 -10.13
CA GLY A 434 15.71 26.03 -9.45
C GLY A 434 14.53 25.13 -9.04
N GLU A 435 14.22 24.05 -9.77
CA GLU A 435 13.09 23.16 -9.43
C GLU A 435 13.44 22.07 -8.39
N LYS A 436 14.74 21.81 -8.16
CA LYS A 436 15.18 20.70 -7.28
C LYS A 436 15.05 21.00 -5.78
N LEU A 437 14.84 22.26 -5.36
CA LEU A 437 14.88 22.66 -3.95
C LEU A 437 13.52 22.67 -3.23
N SER A 438 12.39 22.58 -3.93
CA SER A 438 11.10 23.13 -3.43
C SER A 438 10.05 22.12 -2.93
N HIS A 439 10.30 20.81 -2.96
CA HIS A 439 9.26 19.82 -2.58
C HIS A 439 9.75 18.76 -1.59
N ALA A 440 10.15 19.21 -0.39
CA ALA A 440 10.28 18.31 0.75
C ALA A 440 8.88 17.89 1.23
N CYS A 441 8.43 16.72 0.77
CA CYS A 441 7.16 16.11 1.14
C CYS A 441 7.43 14.73 1.78
N LEU A 442 6.71 14.42 2.85
CA LEU A 442 6.83 13.15 3.57
C LEU A 442 6.58 11.95 2.66
N ILE A 443 5.60 12.04 1.75
CA ILE A 443 5.27 10.96 0.80
C ILE A 443 6.46 10.68 -0.12
N SER A 444 7.08 11.71 -0.69
CA SER A 444 8.30 11.56 -1.50
C SER A 444 9.47 11.01 -0.69
N ALA A 445 9.61 11.43 0.57
CA ALA A 445 10.65 10.95 1.46
C ALA A 445 10.54 9.44 1.74
N ILE A 446 9.34 8.96 2.08
CA ILE A 446 9.09 7.53 2.31
C ILE A 446 9.22 6.74 1.00
N ASN A 447 8.72 7.27 -0.13
CA ASN A 447 8.80 6.59 -1.42
C ASN A 447 10.24 6.33 -1.89
N LYS A 448 11.19 7.22 -1.57
CA LYS A 448 12.61 7.02 -1.94
C LYS A 448 13.24 5.81 -1.24
N ASN A 449 12.85 5.52 0.00
CA ASN A 449 13.49 4.53 0.88
C ASN A 449 12.48 3.60 1.57
N GLN A 450 11.57 2.98 0.81
CA GLN A 450 10.42 2.24 1.37
C GLN A 450 10.79 1.05 2.28
N LEU A 451 11.74 0.20 1.88
CA LEU A 451 12.16 -0.95 2.72
C LEU A 451 12.92 -0.48 3.94
N LEU A 452 13.71 0.59 3.83
CA LEU A 452 14.36 1.17 5.01
C LEU A 452 13.31 1.65 6.02
N PHE A 453 12.27 2.34 5.56
CA PHE A 453 11.15 2.74 6.43
C PHE A 453 10.48 1.52 7.08
N PHE A 454 10.23 0.47 6.31
CA PHE A 454 9.65 -0.77 6.83
C PHE A 454 10.56 -1.48 7.84
N LEU A 455 11.87 -1.57 7.58
CA LEU A 455 12.84 -2.20 8.48
C LEU A 455 13.01 -1.39 9.77
N LEU A 456 13.14 -0.07 9.64
CA LEU A 456 13.21 0.84 10.77
C LEU A 456 11.98 0.69 11.67
N ALA A 457 10.80 0.62 11.08
CA ALA A 457 9.55 0.37 11.81
C ALA A 457 9.57 -0.97 12.59
N ASN A 458 10.03 -2.06 11.96
CA ASN A 458 10.16 -3.36 12.64
C ASN A 458 11.17 -3.32 13.80
N VAL A 459 12.35 -2.72 13.59
CA VAL A 459 13.39 -2.59 14.63
C VAL A 459 12.91 -1.73 15.79
N MET A 460 12.31 -0.58 15.50
CA MET A 460 11.74 0.31 16.51
C MET A 460 10.59 -0.35 17.27
N THR A 461 9.80 -1.20 16.62
CA THR A 461 8.75 -2.00 17.27
C THR A 461 9.36 -2.97 18.28
N GLY A 462 10.40 -3.72 17.88
CA GLY A 462 11.15 -4.59 18.78
C GLY A 462 11.75 -3.84 19.98
N ALA A 463 12.32 -2.66 19.74
CA ALA A 463 12.84 -1.81 20.82
C ALA A 463 11.75 -1.36 21.80
N VAL A 464 10.60 -0.90 21.32
CA VAL A 464 9.47 -0.50 22.18
C VAL A 464 8.95 -1.68 22.99
N ASN A 465 8.82 -2.86 22.38
CA ASN A 465 8.32 -4.08 23.05
C ASN A 465 9.25 -4.61 24.16
N ILE A 466 10.55 -4.30 24.08
CA ILE A 466 11.53 -4.62 25.14
C ILE A 466 11.50 -3.56 26.24
N LEU A 467 11.35 -2.29 25.88
CA LEU A 467 11.47 -1.16 26.83
C LEU A 467 10.17 -0.86 27.59
N ILE A 468 9.01 -1.21 27.04
CA ILE A 468 7.70 -0.79 27.55
C ILE A 468 6.79 -1.99 27.76
N ASP A 469 6.09 -2.02 28.91
CA ASP A 469 5.00 -2.96 29.14
C ASP A 469 3.74 -2.53 28.37
N THR A 470 3.61 -3.02 27.14
CA THR A 470 2.55 -2.64 26.21
C THR A 470 1.16 -3.09 26.66
N ILE A 471 1.04 -4.20 27.38
CA ILE A 471 -0.25 -4.80 27.76
C ILE A 471 -0.98 -3.95 28.80
N HIS A 472 -0.27 -3.41 29.78
CA HIS A 472 -0.87 -2.67 30.90
C HIS A 472 -0.89 -1.15 30.64
N SER A 473 -0.58 -0.72 29.42
CA SER A 473 -0.48 0.69 29.06
C SER A 473 -1.85 1.38 28.91
N LYS A 474 -1.99 2.53 29.57
CA LYS A 474 -3.18 3.40 29.48
C LYS A 474 -3.25 4.11 28.12
N ALA A 475 -4.46 4.47 27.69
CA ALA A 475 -4.70 5.01 26.35
C ALA A 475 -3.87 6.25 26.00
N ALA A 476 -3.76 7.23 26.91
CA ALA A 476 -2.97 8.44 26.66
C ALA A 476 -1.48 8.14 26.49
N PHE A 477 -0.94 7.22 27.29
CA PHE A 477 0.45 6.80 27.21
C PHE A 477 0.73 6.03 25.91
N THR A 478 -0.14 5.08 25.56
CA THR A 478 -0.09 4.36 24.27
C THR A 478 -0.08 5.32 23.09
N LEU A 479 -0.99 6.31 23.06
CA LEU A 479 -1.05 7.28 21.98
C LEU A 479 0.24 8.12 21.90
N CYS A 480 0.81 8.51 23.04
CA CYS A 480 2.07 9.25 23.08
C CYS A 480 3.24 8.43 22.50
N ILE A 481 3.33 7.14 22.86
CA ILE A 481 4.34 6.22 22.33
C ILE A 481 4.16 6.05 20.82
N LEU A 482 2.95 5.72 20.36
CA LEU A 482 2.69 5.47 18.94
C LEU A 482 2.97 6.72 18.09
N HIS A 483 2.60 7.92 18.56
CA HIS A 483 2.90 9.16 17.85
C HIS A 483 4.39 9.45 17.84
N SER A 484 5.09 9.28 18.97
CA SER A 484 6.55 9.46 19.05
C SER A 484 7.29 8.50 18.11
N TYR A 485 6.88 7.23 18.10
CA TYR A 485 7.39 6.19 17.20
C TYR A 485 7.18 6.57 15.73
N MET A 486 5.95 6.92 15.33
CA MET A 486 5.67 7.29 13.94
C MET A 486 6.37 8.58 13.53
N PHE A 487 6.44 9.57 14.43
CA PHE A 487 7.13 10.83 14.18
C PHE A 487 8.62 10.61 13.96
N LEU A 488 9.28 9.81 14.79
CA LEU A 488 10.71 9.50 14.64
C LEU A 488 10.99 8.77 13.32
N ASN A 489 10.17 7.76 12.98
CA ASN A 489 10.27 7.06 11.68
C ASN A 489 10.14 8.03 10.49
N CYS A 490 9.16 8.94 10.54
CA CYS A 490 8.95 9.95 9.51
C CYS A 490 10.09 10.98 9.44
N LEU A 491 10.59 11.41 10.60
CA LEU A 491 11.68 12.37 10.72
C LEU A 491 12.97 11.83 10.11
N ILE A 492 13.32 10.57 10.38
CA ILE A 492 14.51 9.92 9.79
C ILE A 492 14.40 9.89 8.27
N MET A 493 13.25 9.47 7.71
CA MET A 493 13.04 9.48 6.26
C MET A 493 13.15 10.89 5.67
N TYR A 494 12.60 11.88 6.37
CA TYR A 494 12.64 13.27 5.94
C TYR A 494 14.07 13.85 5.95
N ILE A 495 14.89 13.52 6.96
CA ILE A 495 16.30 13.91 7.04
C ILE A 495 17.09 13.27 5.89
N LEU A 496 16.90 11.98 5.62
CA LEU A 496 17.53 11.29 4.49
C LEU A 496 17.14 11.93 3.16
N HIS A 497 15.87 12.26 2.98
CA HIS A 497 15.38 12.97 1.80
C HIS A 497 15.99 14.36 1.66
N ALA A 498 16.13 15.10 2.76
CA ALA A 498 16.74 16.44 2.78
C ALA A 498 18.24 16.41 2.45
N LYS A 499 18.94 15.32 2.81
CA LYS A 499 20.33 15.04 2.42
C LYS A 499 20.45 14.37 1.04
N ASN A 500 19.32 14.11 0.37
CA ASN A 500 19.22 13.37 -0.89
C ASN A 500 19.91 11.99 -0.87
N ILE A 501 19.92 11.34 0.29
CA ILE A 501 20.49 10.01 0.48
C ILE A 501 19.42 8.97 0.08
N VAL A 502 19.78 8.14 -0.89
CA VAL A 502 18.94 7.04 -1.37
C VAL A 502 19.64 5.73 -1.04
N LEU A 503 19.06 5.00 -0.09
CA LEU A 503 19.52 3.67 0.32
C LEU A 503 18.68 2.63 -0.45
N LYS A 504 18.84 2.62 -1.78
CA LYS A 504 18.24 1.60 -2.63
C LYS A 504 19.18 0.41 -2.69
N PHE A 505 18.85 -0.60 -1.90
CA PHE A 505 19.53 -1.90 -1.97
C PHE A 505 18.86 -2.87 -2.96
N TRP A 506 17.76 -2.50 -3.65
CA TRP A 506 17.08 -3.36 -4.63
C TRP A 506 16.31 -2.60 -5.73
#